data_AF-A0A7K4CY44-F1
#
_entry.id   AF-A0A7K4CY44-F1
#
_cell.length_a   1.000
_cell.length_b   1.000
_cell.length_c   1.000
_cell.angle_alpha   90.00
_cell.angle_beta   90.00
_cell.angle_gamma   90.00
#
_symmetry.space_group_name_H-M   'P 1'
#
loop_
_entity.id
_entity.type
_entity.pdbx_description
1 polymer ?
#
loop_
_entity_poly.entity_id
_entity_poly.type
_entity_poly.pdbx_seq_one_letter_code
_entity_poly.pdbx_strand_id
1 'polypeptide(L)'
;MELPDLNLVPTRTGKAQNYWCTWSTQNVAWMEGRDRVEPREMEGAEGAAKARACLDEDRLLGKHGWARRFFQRARGDLYLVLDDGWDTPPSGSMVEHLSSMILHPGRFPSFQEGSTGQRLRALNEAVKASGWRGIGIWLPAQESATYMDAHPDMEPEDFWRERFAWSAEARIEYWKVDWGMFSLNHDFRRMLTRRGKEMHTGLVIEHSVGTGMFNNPGGRVDQRWLKDVVEQSTYSDIIRLYDISLQLAIPTMLDRVQAVLKAAPSIPGHDCLLNVEDEVYMGAALGCTFGVMRHPQVGEPRFSVPDGMRDNDRRLVEVDRAVNWQRIAPPFPVGVGKTLASDAQLVDTYTFKEGETWDRGVVGKKVEQAAPAIVARNMASLPVVKKMPDGDSPFIVASLNPNGSFSIASLGRVSDETGFRAPRVAVEVTLDDIVAPIGIFGKFKEITITCSEPSRDFRACTIWVQDLADTEAMNATDMVFVEKNSICVVGSLINEAGSVAAIPADDSDPAVVVLLE
;
A
#
# COMPACT_ATOMS: atom_id res chain seq x y z
N MET A 1 -25.56 33.61 5.94
CA MET A 1 -26.20 32.32 5.68
C MET A 1 -25.06 31.36 5.50
N GLU A 2 -24.68 30.67 6.57
CA GLU A 2 -23.61 29.67 6.54
C GLU A 2 -24.03 28.62 5.50
N LEU A 3 -23.23 28.47 4.45
CA LEU A 3 -23.40 27.37 3.50
C LEU A 3 -23.23 26.06 4.28
N PRO A 4 -24.01 25.00 4.00
CA PRO A 4 -23.80 23.72 4.67
C PRO A 4 -22.35 23.27 4.49
N ASP A 5 -21.77 22.66 5.53
CA ASP A 5 -20.44 22.06 5.49
C ASP A 5 -20.39 21.04 4.35
N LEU A 6 -19.83 21.45 3.21
CA LEU A 6 -19.73 20.61 2.02
C LEU A 6 -18.60 19.61 2.24
N ASN A 7 -18.89 18.31 2.08
CA ASN A 7 -17.89 17.26 2.12
C ASN A 7 -17.79 16.58 0.74
N LEU A 8 -16.64 16.71 0.10
CA LEU A 8 -16.32 16.11 -1.19
C LEU A 8 -15.96 14.62 -1.08
N VAL A 9 -15.61 14.14 0.11
CA VAL A 9 -15.26 12.75 0.38
C VAL A 9 -16.50 11.98 0.85
N PRO A 10 -16.87 10.85 0.20
CA PRO A 10 -17.95 10.02 0.67
C PRO A 10 -17.74 9.53 2.11
N THR A 11 -18.78 9.65 2.93
CA THR A 11 -18.77 9.20 4.34
C THR A 11 -18.88 7.69 4.46
N ARG A 12 -19.43 7.02 3.45
CA ARG A 12 -19.49 5.55 3.39
C ARG A 12 -18.10 4.99 3.11
N THR A 13 -17.72 3.94 3.84
CA THR A 13 -16.49 3.21 3.58
C THR A 13 -16.42 2.69 2.15
N GLY A 14 -15.22 2.75 1.59
CA GLY A 14 -14.86 2.29 0.27
C GLY A 14 -14.83 0.77 0.18
N LYS A 15 -14.65 0.28 -1.05
CA LYS A 15 -14.54 -1.16 -1.34
C LYS A 15 -13.13 -1.60 -1.69
N ALA A 16 -12.18 -0.66 -1.77
CA ALA A 16 -10.80 -0.96 -2.08
C ALA A 16 -10.25 -2.05 -1.15
N GLN A 17 -9.48 -2.98 -1.71
CA GLN A 17 -8.95 -4.14 -0.99
C GLN A 17 -7.58 -3.79 -0.39
N ASN A 18 -7.54 -2.70 0.38
CA ASN A 18 -6.34 -2.28 1.09
C ASN A 18 -6.31 -2.91 2.48
N TYR A 19 -5.12 -2.99 3.05
CA TYR A 19 -4.94 -3.50 4.41
C TYR A 19 -3.88 -2.72 5.17
N TRP A 20 -3.91 -2.85 6.48
CA TRP A 20 -2.75 -2.64 7.34
C TRP A 20 -2.20 -4.00 7.78
N CYS A 21 -0.89 -4.16 7.69
CA CYS A 21 -0.14 -5.38 7.94
C CYS A 21 0.65 -5.26 9.25
N THR A 22 0.53 -6.26 10.13
CA THR A 22 1.17 -6.23 11.45
C THR A 22 2.69 -6.39 11.40
N TRP A 23 3.30 -6.77 10.27
CA TRP A 23 4.72 -7.15 10.20
C TRP A 23 5.69 -6.09 10.72
N SER A 24 5.58 -4.84 10.28
CA SER A 24 6.48 -3.78 10.76
C SER A 24 6.30 -3.54 12.25
N THR A 25 5.05 -3.48 12.72
CA THR A 25 4.75 -3.31 14.15
C THR A 25 5.23 -4.49 14.99
N GLN A 26 5.19 -5.72 14.47
CA GLN A 26 5.78 -6.89 15.13
C GLN A 26 7.29 -6.72 15.35
N ASN A 27 8.01 -6.17 14.36
CA ASN A 27 9.44 -5.89 14.48
C ASN A 27 9.71 -4.85 15.59
N VAL A 28 8.92 -3.77 15.63
CA VAL A 28 9.10 -2.72 16.67
C VAL A 28 8.63 -3.18 18.05
N ALA A 29 7.56 -3.95 18.14
CA ALA A 29 7.03 -4.48 19.40
C ALA A 29 8.01 -5.41 20.14
N TRP A 30 8.96 -6.01 19.42
CA TRP A 30 10.04 -6.76 20.06
C TRP A 30 11.02 -5.83 20.79
N MET A 31 11.25 -4.63 20.26
CA MET A 31 12.19 -3.63 20.78
C MET A 31 11.61 -2.82 21.95
N GLU A 32 10.29 -2.75 22.08
CA GLU A 32 9.63 -1.95 23.12
C GLU A 32 10.11 -2.26 24.54
N GLY A 33 10.41 -1.21 25.29
CA GLY A 33 10.85 -1.30 26.69
C GLY A 33 12.29 -1.77 26.88
N ARG A 34 13.08 -1.91 25.80
CA ARG A 34 14.51 -2.22 25.87
C ARG A 34 15.34 -0.94 25.82
N ASP A 35 16.34 -0.85 26.70
CA ASP A 35 17.26 0.31 26.73
C ASP A 35 18.18 0.37 25.50
N ARG A 36 18.49 -0.79 24.90
CA ARG A 36 19.34 -0.92 23.72
C ARG A 36 18.96 -2.16 22.92
N VAL A 37 19.01 -2.03 21.60
CA VAL A 37 18.88 -3.13 20.64
C VAL A 37 20.10 -3.07 19.73
N GLU A 38 20.86 -4.16 19.65
CA GLU A 38 21.94 -4.25 18.67
C GLU A 38 21.33 -4.45 17.27
N PRO A 39 21.68 -3.65 16.25
CA PRO A 39 21.20 -3.82 14.89
C PRO A 39 21.17 -5.26 14.37
N ARG A 40 22.25 -6.01 14.64
CA ARG A 40 22.40 -7.41 14.21
C ARG A 40 21.30 -8.32 14.70
N GLU A 41 20.72 -8.01 15.85
CA GLU A 41 19.64 -8.79 16.43
C GLU A 41 18.32 -8.69 15.64
N MET A 42 18.17 -7.65 14.82
CA MET A 42 16.98 -7.38 14.01
C MET A 42 17.14 -7.78 12.55
N GLU A 43 18.32 -8.30 12.19
CA GLU A 43 18.66 -8.63 10.81
C GLU A 43 18.46 -10.12 10.50
N GLY A 44 18.06 -10.43 9.26
CA GLY A 44 17.91 -11.79 8.76
C GLY A 44 16.91 -12.67 9.53
N ALA A 45 17.19 -13.98 9.56
CA ALA A 45 16.28 -14.98 10.14
C ALA A 45 16.05 -14.81 11.65
N GLU A 46 17.03 -14.28 12.38
CA GLU A 46 16.92 -14.02 13.82
C GLU A 46 15.93 -12.89 14.09
N GLY A 47 16.04 -11.77 13.37
CA GLY A 47 15.08 -10.67 13.45
C GLY A 47 13.67 -11.10 13.09
N ALA A 48 13.52 -11.88 12.02
CA ALA A 48 12.23 -12.43 11.62
C ALA A 48 11.61 -13.34 12.71
N ALA A 49 12.40 -14.19 13.38
CA ALA A 49 11.91 -15.01 14.49
C ALA A 49 11.44 -14.16 15.68
N LYS A 50 12.15 -13.07 15.99
CA LYS A 50 11.76 -12.10 17.04
C LYS A 50 10.44 -11.40 16.71
N ALA A 51 10.26 -10.98 15.46
CA ALA A 51 9.00 -10.39 15.00
C ALA A 51 7.83 -11.38 15.08
N ARG A 52 8.00 -12.64 14.63
CA ARG A 52 6.97 -13.69 14.75
C ARG A 52 6.56 -13.95 16.20
N ALA A 53 7.48 -13.87 17.15
CA ALA A 53 7.18 -14.02 18.57
C ALA A 53 6.29 -12.91 19.13
N CYS A 54 6.11 -11.80 18.41
CA CYS A 54 5.52 -10.58 18.96
C CYS A 54 4.03 -10.37 18.72
N LEU A 55 3.39 -11.18 17.88
CA LEU A 55 1.95 -11.10 17.66
C LEU A 55 1.20 -12.03 18.64
N ASP A 56 0.42 -11.43 19.53
CA ASP A 56 -0.44 -12.10 20.49
C ASP A 56 -1.75 -11.31 20.73
N GLU A 57 -2.66 -11.90 21.52
CA GLU A 57 -3.97 -11.32 21.82
C GLU A 57 -3.90 -9.99 22.58
N ASP A 58 -2.99 -9.82 23.54
CA ASP A 58 -2.93 -8.59 24.34
C ASP A 58 -2.43 -7.42 23.47
N ARG A 59 -1.40 -7.65 22.67
CA ARG A 59 -0.86 -6.67 21.73
C ARG A 59 -1.84 -6.33 20.61
N LEU A 60 -2.67 -7.27 20.18
CA LEU A 60 -3.68 -7.02 19.16
C LEU A 60 -4.95 -6.36 19.72
N LEU A 61 -5.54 -6.94 20.76
CA LEU A 61 -6.90 -6.66 21.25
C LEU A 61 -6.97 -6.14 22.69
N GLY A 62 -5.87 -6.18 23.44
CA GLY A 62 -5.78 -5.69 24.81
C GLY A 62 -6.11 -4.21 24.93
N LYS A 63 -6.07 -3.67 26.16
CA LYS A 63 -6.46 -2.28 26.44
C LYS A 63 -5.70 -1.26 25.59
N HIS A 64 -4.42 -1.54 25.32
CA HIS A 64 -3.53 -0.74 24.47
C HIS A 64 -3.24 -1.43 23.13
N GLY A 65 -4.07 -2.40 22.74
CA GLY A 65 -3.86 -3.20 21.54
C GLY A 65 -3.95 -2.40 20.25
N TRP A 66 -3.24 -2.87 19.23
CA TRP A 66 -3.12 -2.21 17.92
C TRP A 66 -4.48 -2.02 17.25
N ALA A 67 -5.37 -3.01 17.31
CA ALA A 67 -6.69 -2.95 16.69
C ALA A 67 -7.53 -1.78 17.24
N ARG A 68 -7.33 -1.38 18.50
CA ARG A 68 -8.09 -0.29 19.13
C ARG A 68 -7.51 1.09 18.83
N ARG A 69 -6.19 1.20 18.68
CA ARG A 69 -5.47 2.48 18.62
C ARG A 69 -5.10 2.93 17.21
N PHE A 70 -4.85 2.00 16.29
CA PHE A 70 -4.24 2.35 15.01
C PHE A 70 -5.29 2.78 14.00
N PHE A 71 -4.92 3.75 13.15
CA PHE A 71 -5.67 4.23 11.98
C PHE A 71 -7.16 4.51 12.24
N GLN A 72 -7.49 5.19 13.36
CA GLN A 72 -8.89 5.39 13.77
C GLN A 72 -9.79 6.04 12.69
N ARG A 73 -9.21 6.87 11.82
CA ARG A 73 -9.92 7.55 10.71
C ARG A 73 -10.15 6.66 9.49
N ALA A 74 -9.22 5.75 9.18
CA ALA A 74 -9.23 4.93 7.96
C ALA A 74 -9.51 3.42 8.17
N ARG A 75 -9.43 2.90 9.40
CA ARG A 75 -9.49 1.45 9.66
C ARG A 75 -10.77 0.77 9.19
N GLY A 76 -11.88 1.49 9.07
CA GLY A 76 -13.14 0.96 8.52
C GLY A 76 -13.05 0.54 7.05
N ASP A 77 -12.06 1.05 6.32
CA ASP A 77 -11.79 0.75 4.91
C ASP A 77 -10.62 -0.24 4.72
N LEU A 78 -9.93 -0.60 5.81
CA LEU A 78 -8.76 -1.46 5.79
C LEU A 78 -9.07 -2.82 6.42
N TYR A 79 -8.54 -3.89 5.85
CA TYR A 79 -8.36 -5.13 6.61
C TYR A 79 -7.20 -4.97 7.59
N LEU A 80 -7.29 -5.66 8.73
CA LEU A 80 -6.16 -5.89 9.63
C LEU A 80 -5.54 -7.24 9.26
N VAL A 81 -4.45 -7.25 8.50
CA VAL A 81 -3.76 -8.48 8.12
C VAL A 81 -2.84 -8.92 9.25
N LEU A 82 -3.15 -10.10 9.80
CA LEU A 82 -2.27 -10.82 10.73
C LEU A 82 -1.12 -11.41 9.92
N ASP A 83 0.06 -10.82 10.04
CA ASP A 83 1.25 -11.22 9.29
C ASP A 83 1.99 -12.39 9.96
N ASP A 84 3.14 -12.77 9.40
CA ASP A 84 3.89 -13.98 9.72
C ASP A 84 4.07 -14.20 11.23
N GLY A 85 3.77 -15.43 11.67
CA GLY A 85 3.88 -15.89 13.06
C GLY A 85 2.57 -15.99 13.84
N TRP A 86 1.46 -15.46 13.31
CA TRP A 86 0.16 -15.44 14.00
C TRP A 86 -0.40 -16.83 14.36
N ASP A 87 -0.14 -17.84 13.52
CA ASP A 87 -0.64 -19.22 13.64
C ASP A 87 0.42 -20.19 14.20
N THR A 88 1.45 -19.66 14.88
CA THR A 88 2.56 -20.45 15.43
C THR A 88 2.54 -20.49 16.95
N PRO A 89 3.25 -21.42 17.61
CA PRO A 89 3.49 -21.34 19.06
C PRO A 89 4.27 -20.05 19.44
N PRO A 90 4.18 -19.58 20.70
CA PRO A 90 4.89 -18.38 21.15
C PRO A 90 6.42 -18.56 21.24
N SER A 91 6.89 -19.81 21.27
CA SER A 91 8.32 -20.16 21.32
C SER A 91 8.58 -21.52 20.66
N GLY A 92 9.84 -21.82 20.33
CA GLY A 92 10.24 -23.05 19.65
C GLY A 92 10.32 -22.91 18.13
N SER A 93 10.32 -24.03 17.41
CA SER A 93 10.28 -24.04 15.93
C SER A 93 8.93 -23.48 15.48
N MET A 94 8.93 -22.32 14.81
CA MET A 94 7.69 -21.68 14.32
C MET A 94 7.41 -22.06 12.86
N VAL A 95 8.45 -22.35 12.08
CA VAL A 95 8.36 -22.52 10.61
C VAL A 95 7.52 -23.74 10.23
N GLU A 96 7.59 -24.83 11.00
CA GLU A 96 6.84 -26.06 10.76
C GLU A 96 5.31 -25.88 10.94
N HIS A 97 4.91 -24.85 11.70
CA HIS A 97 3.51 -24.55 12.01
C HIS A 97 2.85 -23.57 11.04
N LEU A 98 3.62 -22.90 10.17
CA LEU A 98 3.07 -21.89 9.27
C LEU A 98 2.03 -22.50 8.32
N SER A 99 1.01 -21.73 7.96
CA SER A 99 -0.20 -22.16 7.22
C SER A 99 -1.12 -23.09 8.00
N SER A 100 -0.90 -23.32 9.29
CA SER A 100 -1.81 -24.14 10.09
C SER A 100 -3.18 -23.48 10.20
N MET A 101 -3.23 -22.14 10.21
CA MET A 101 -4.43 -21.34 10.50
C MET A 101 -5.07 -21.61 11.86
N ILE A 102 -4.33 -22.23 12.79
CA ILE A 102 -4.81 -22.56 14.12
C ILE A 102 -4.37 -21.46 15.09
N LEU A 103 -5.33 -20.85 15.79
CA LEU A 103 -5.02 -19.93 16.88
C LEU A 103 -4.37 -20.71 18.02
N HIS A 104 -3.07 -20.47 18.25
CA HIS A 104 -2.36 -21.17 19.33
C HIS A 104 -2.83 -20.64 20.70
N PRO A 105 -3.16 -21.50 21.68
CA PRO A 105 -3.68 -21.08 22.98
C PRO A 105 -2.74 -20.18 23.77
N GLY A 106 -1.43 -20.37 23.61
CA GLY A 106 -0.41 -19.52 24.21
C GLY A 106 -0.34 -18.09 23.64
N ARG A 107 -0.94 -17.83 22.47
CA ARG A 107 -1.01 -16.49 21.85
C ARG A 107 -2.39 -15.86 21.99
N PHE A 108 -3.43 -16.69 21.84
CA PHE A 108 -4.83 -16.29 21.82
C PHE A 108 -5.64 -17.01 22.91
N PRO A 109 -5.33 -16.79 24.20
CA PRO A 109 -5.91 -17.55 25.31
C PRO A 109 -7.42 -17.38 25.45
N SER A 110 -8.03 -16.30 24.97
CA SER A 110 -9.49 -16.09 25.07
C SER A 110 -10.28 -16.81 23.98
N PHE A 111 -9.62 -17.33 22.94
CA PHE A 111 -10.27 -17.97 21.79
C PHE A 111 -10.04 -19.48 21.81
N GLN A 112 -10.60 -20.20 22.78
CA GLN A 112 -10.41 -21.66 22.95
C GLN A 112 -11.62 -22.51 22.57
N GLU A 113 -12.81 -21.92 22.60
CA GLU A 113 -14.05 -22.68 22.47
C GLU A 113 -14.45 -22.86 20.99
N GLY A 114 -14.90 -24.08 20.64
CA GLY A 114 -15.44 -24.40 19.32
C GLY A 114 -14.41 -24.96 18.32
N SER A 115 -14.87 -25.14 17.08
CA SER A 115 -14.03 -25.54 15.95
C SER A 115 -12.98 -24.47 15.60
N THR A 116 -11.96 -24.82 14.81
CA THR A 116 -10.99 -23.84 14.30
C THR A 116 -11.66 -22.65 13.61
N GLY A 117 -12.65 -22.92 12.75
CA GLY A 117 -13.42 -21.86 12.07
C GLY A 117 -14.21 -20.98 13.04
N GLN A 118 -14.82 -21.54 14.10
CA GLN A 118 -15.52 -20.77 15.13
C GLN A 118 -14.57 -19.87 15.94
N ARG A 119 -13.37 -20.37 16.26
CA ARG A 119 -12.34 -19.61 16.99
C ARG A 119 -11.81 -18.45 16.16
N LEU A 120 -11.51 -18.70 14.87
CA LEU A 120 -11.16 -17.66 13.90
C LEU A 120 -12.31 -16.65 13.71
N ARG A 121 -13.56 -17.12 13.71
CA ARG A 121 -14.72 -16.24 13.63
C ARG A 121 -14.77 -15.27 14.80
N ALA A 122 -14.62 -15.77 16.02
CA ALA A 122 -14.62 -14.95 17.22
C ALA A 122 -13.51 -13.88 17.19
N LEU A 123 -12.30 -14.23 16.72
CA LEU A 123 -11.22 -13.26 16.53
C LEU A 123 -11.58 -12.18 15.49
N ASN A 124 -12.12 -12.58 14.33
CA ASN A 124 -12.55 -11.64 13.30
C ASN A 124 -13.63 -10.66 13.82
N GLU A 125 -14.61 -11.17 14.56
CA GLU A 125 -15.65 -10.31 15.17
C GLU A 125 -15.09 -9.35 16.22
N ALA A 126 -14.08 -9.76 17.01
CA ALA A 126 -13.42 -8.87 17.96
C ALA A 126 -12.66 -7.72 17.26
N VAL A 127 -12.02 -8.01 16.12
CA VAL A 127 -11.36 -6.99 15.29
C VAL A 127 -12.38 -6.07 14.61
N LYS A 128 -13.48 -6.61 14.08
CA LYS A 128 -14.60 -5.81 13.53
C LYS A 128 -15.25 -4.92 14.58
N ALA A 129 -15.43 -5.41 15.80
CA ALA A 129 -15.92 -4.62 16.93
C ALA A 129 -14.96 -3.47 17.30
N SER A 130 -13.68 -3.57 16.92
CA SER A 130 -12.71 -2.49 17.04
C SER A 130 -12.75 -1.50 15.87
N GLY A 131 -13.68 -1.65 14.92
CA GLY A 131 -13.93 -0.71 13.81
C GLY A 131 -13.20 -1.03 12.51
N TRP A 132 -12.50 -2.16 12.42
CA TRP A 132 -11.85 -2.61 11.19
C TRP A 132 -12.83 -3.28 10.23
N ARG A 133 -12.51 -3.34 8.94
CA ARG A 133 -13.30 -4.09 7.96
C ARG A 133 -13.38 -5.58 8.31
N GLY A 134 -12.32 -6.13 8.89
CA GLY A 134 -12.17 -7.51 9.30
C GLY A 134 -10.69 -7.90 9.32
N ILE A 135 -10.40 -9.12 9.74
CA ILE A 135 -9.04 -9.65 9.61
C ILE A 135 -8.78 -10.13 8.18
N GLY A 136 -7.56 -9.90 7.71
CA GLY A 136 -6.92 -10.70 6.68
C GLY A 136 -5.86 -11.59 7.31
N ILE A 137 -5.40 -12.61 6.59
CA ILE A 137 -4.38 -13.53 7.09
C ILE A 137 -3.24 -13.67 6.10
N TRP A 138 -2.02 -13.62 6.62
CA TRP A 138 -0.83 -13.99 5.89
C TRP A 138 -0.61 -15.50 5.94
N LEU A 139 -0.21 -16.08 4.80
CA LEU A 139 0.09 -17.49 4.65
C LEU A 139 1.30 -17.65 3.71
N PRO A 140 2.28 -18.50 4.03
CA PRO A 140 3.25 -18.89 3.04
C PRO A 140 2.62 -19.82 1.99
N ALA A 141 3.18 -19.84 0.78
CA ALA A 141 2.80 -20.76 -0.30
C ALA A 141 3.32 -22.18 -0.02
N GLN A 142 2.83 -22.82 1.04
CA GLN A 142 3.13 -24.19 1.46
C GLN A 142 2.14 -24.67 2.53
N GLU A 143 2.02 -25.98 2.70
CA GLU A 143 1.29 -26.59 3.82
C GLU A 143 2.09 -26.50 5.13
N SER A 144 1.38 -26.64 6.26
CA SER A 144 2.01 -26.78 7.58
C SER A 144 2.55 -28.20 7.72
N ALA A 145 3.87 -28.33 7.90
CA ALA A 145 4.51 -29.62 8.12
C ALA A 145 3.94 -30.33 9.36
N THR A 146 3.83 -29.63 10.49
CA THR A 146 3.29 -30.22 11.72
C THR A 146 1.85 -30.69 11.57
N TYR A 147 1.02 -29.96 10.82
CA TYR A 147 -0.36 -30.37 10.59
C TYR A 147 -0.45 -31.60 9.70
N MET A 148 0.36 -31.66 8.64
CA MET A 148 0.42 -32.80 7.72
C MET A 148 0.98 -34.05 8.42
N ASP A 149 2.00 -33.91 9.27
CA ASP A 149 2.54 -35.03 10.06
C ASP A 149 1.49 -35.63 11.02
N ALA A 150 0.61 -34.79 11.58
CA ALA A 150 -0.50 -35.22 12.41
C ALA A 150 -1.66 -35.85 11.62
N HIS A 151 -1.68 -35.68 10.29
CA HIS A 151 -2.72 -36.19 9.38
C HIS A 151 -2.07 -36.89 8.17
N PRO A 152 -1.36 -38.02 8.37
CA PRO A 152 -0.53 -38.64 7.33
C PRO A 152 -1.30 -39.13 6.10
N ASP A 153 -2.62 -39.33 6.23
CA ASP A 153 -3.51 -39.76 5.13
C ASP A 153 -4.18 -38.57 4.42
N MET A 154 -3.88 -37.32 4.81
CA MET A 154 -4.46 -36.12 4.20
C MET A 154 -3.77 -35.80 2.87
N GLU A 155 -4.57 -35.63 1.82
CA GLU A 155 -4.06 -35.14 0.54
C GLU A 155 -3.80 -33.62 0.59
N PRO A 156 -2.77 -33.10 -0.11
CA PRO A 156 -2.46 -31.68 -0.12
C PRO A 156 -3.63 -30.77 -0.53
N GLU A 157 -4.49 -31.18 -1.46
CA GLU A 157 -5.66 -30.37 -1.83
C GLU A 157 -6.70 -30.29 -0.69
N ASP A 158 -6.88 -31.39 0.07
CA ASP A 158 -7.82 -31.43 1.20
C ASP A 158 -7.37 -30.52 2.34
N PHE A 159 -6.05 -30.41 2.55
CA PHE A 159 -5.47 -29.41 3.45
C PHE A 159 -6.01 -28.01 3.13
N TRP A 160 -5.92 -27.57 1.86
CA TRP A 160 -6.37 -26.22 1.47
C TRP A 160 -7.88 -26.06 1.50
N ARG A 161 -8.65 -27.10 1.11
CA ARG A 161 -10.12 -27.10 1.20
C ARG A 161 -10.60 -26.82 2.61
N GLU A 162 -9.94 -27.41 3.60
CA GLU A 162 -10.24 -27.19 5.01
C GLU A 162 -9.98 -25.73 5.44
N ARG A 163 -8.87 -25.11 4.99
CA ARG A 163 -8.57 -23.70 5.29
C ARG A 163 -9.57 -22.75 4.65
N PHE A 164 -10.01 -23.04 3.43
CA PHE A 164 -11.09 -22.28 2.79
C PHE A 164 -12.40 -22.39 3.56
N ALA A 165 -12.76 -23.59 4.02
CA ALA A 165 -13.94 -23.80 4.84
C ALA A 165 -13.86 -23.03 6.17
N TRP A 166 -12.72 -23.06 6.85
CA TRP A 166 -12.50 -22.27 8.07
C TRP A 166 -12.60 -20.77 7.82
N SER A 167 -12.04 -20.27 6.71
CA SER A 167 -12.13 -18.85 6.33
C SER A 167 -13.55 -18.42 6.02
N ALA A 168 -14.32 -19.28 5.33
CA ALA A 168 -15.73 -19.04 5.03
C ALA A 168 -16.57 -18.95 6.31
N GLU A 169 -16.41 -19.91 7.24
CA GLU A 169 -17.07 -19.88 8.56
C GLU A 169 -16.68 -18.62 9.36
N ALA A 170 -15.39 -18.29 9.34
CA ALA A 170 -14.82 -17.13 10.01
C ALA A 170 -15.13 -15.79 9.34
N ARG A 171 -15.68 -15.77 8.13
CA ARG A 171 -15.85 -14.56 7.29
C ARG A 171 -14.55 -13.76 7.13
N ILE A 172 -13.45 -14.46 6.92
CA ILE A 172 -12.15 -13.87 6.57
C ILE A 172 -12.13 -13.68 5.06
N GLU A 173 -11.99 -12.44 4.60
CA GLU A 173 -12.18 -12.08 3.18
C GLU A 173 -10.86 -11.73 2.47
N TYR A 174 -9.71 -11.87 3.13
CA TYR A 174 -8.42 -11.52 2.56
C TYR A 174 -7.32 -12.52 2.94
N TRP A 175 -6.68 -13.11 1.94
CA TRP A 175 -5.46 -13.92 2.11
C TRP A 175 -4.28 -13.23 1.43
N LYS A 176 -3.21 -13.02 2.20
CA LYS A 176 -1.91 -12.51 1.74
C LYS A 176 -0.97 -13.71 1.55
N VAL A 177 -0.87 -14.25 0.33
CA VAL A 177 -0.11 -15.48 0.03
C VAL A 177 1.31 -15.14 -0.46
N ASP A 178 2.29 -15.47 0.37
CA ASP A 178 3.66 -14.98 0.26
C ASP A 178 4.64 -16.03 -0.30
N TRP A 179 5.90 -15.97 0.13
CA TRP A 179 6.93 -16.99 -0.06
C TRP A 179 6.53 -18.35 0.52
N GLY A 180 7.26 -19.42 0.19
CA GLY A 180 7.01 -20.79 0.61
C GLY A 180 7.55 -21.81 -0.38
N MET A 181 7.45 -23.10 -0.06
CA MET A 181 7.89 -24.19 -0.93
C MET A 181 7.36 -24.10 -2.38
N PHE A 182 6.15 -23.57 -2.55
CA PHE A 182 5.48 -23.41 -3.85
C PHE A 182 5.49 -21.96 -4.38
N SER A 183 6.46 -21.14 -3.94
CA SER A 183 6.52 -19.71 -4.30
C SER A 183 6.38 -19.42 -5.79
N LEU A 184 7.04 -20.22 -6.65
CA LEU A 184 7.04 -20.07 -8.11
C LEU A 184 6.20 -21.15 -8.83
N ASN A 185 5.40 -21.91 -8.07
CA ASN A 185 4.54 -22.93 -8.66
C ASN A 185 3.20 -22.29 -9.07
N HIS A 186 3.06 -21.99 -10.36
CA HIS A 186 1.86 -21.38 -10.93
C HIS A 186 0.62 -22.29 -10.85
N ASP A 187 0.78 -23.61 -10.97
CA ASP A 187 -0.36 -24.54 -10.88
C ASP A 187 -0.94 -24.54 -9.46
N PHE A 188 -0.08 -24.53 -8.45
CA PHE A 188 -0.47 -24.39 -7.05
C PHE A 188 -1.19 -23.05 -6.79
N ARG A 189 -0.61 -21.92 -7.20
CA ARG A 189 -1.24 -20.60 -6.98
C ARG A 189 -2.57 -20.47 -7.73
N ARG A 190 -2.67 -21.00 -8.95
CA ARG A 190 -3.92 -21.06 -9.72
C ARG A 190 -4.96 -21.95 -9.03
N MET A 191 -4.53 -23.08 -8.45
CA MET A 191 -5.40 -23.92 -7.63
C MET A 191 -5.95 -23.15 -6.44
N LEU A 192 -5.10 -22.41 -5.70
CA LEU A 192 -5.54 -21.60 -4.56
C LEU A 192 -6.62 -20.59 -4.97
N THR A 193 -6.36 -19.79 -6.01
CA THR A 193 -7.36 -18.78 -6.45
C THR A 193 -8.66 -19.44 -6.93
N ARG A 194 -8.58 -20.51 -7.72
CA ARG A 194 -9.77 -21.22 -8.20
C ARG A 194 -10.59 -21.79 -7.05
N ARG A 195 -9.96 -22.54 -6.13
CA ARG A 195 -10.66 -23.19 -5.00
C ARG A 195 -11.17 -22.17 -3.99
N GLY A 196 -10.43 -21.09 -3.74
CA GLY A 196 -10.89 -19.98 -2.91
C GLY A 196 -12.20 -19.39 -3.42
N LYS A 197 -12.28 -19.09 -4.73
CA LYS A 197 -13.52 -18.59 -5.36
C LYS A 197 -14.69 -19.57 -5.29
N GLU A 198 -14.42 -20.87 -5.44
CA GLU A 198 -15.44 -21.93 -5.36
C GLU A 198 -16.02 -22.10 -3.95
N MET A 199 -15.18 -21.98 -2.92
CA MET A 199 -15.55 -22.32 -1.53
C MET A 199 -15.87 -21.10 -0.67
N HIS A 200 -15.37 -19.93 -1.03
CA HIS A 200 -15.61 -18.66 -0.35
C HIS A 200 -15.61 -17.50 -1.35
N THR A 201 -16.77 -17.20 -1.91
CA THR A 201 -16.92 -16.19 -2.99
C THR A 201 -16.52 -14.77 -2.59
N GLY A 202 -16.41 -14.48 -1.29
CA GLY A 202 -15.96 -13.19 -0.77
C GLY A 202 -14.46 -13.10 -0.52
N LEU A 203 -13.71 -14.20 -0.70
CA LEU A 203 -12.27 -14.23 -0.46
C LEU A 203 -11.51 -13.58 -1.61
N VAL A 204 -10.65 -12.63 -1.26
CA VAL A 204 -9.60 -12.09 -2.12
C VAL A 204 -8.30 -12.83 -1.84
N ILE A 205 -7.69 -13.38 -2.90
CA ILE A 205 -6.35 -13.97 -2.80
C ILE A 205 -5.34 -13.02 -3.46
N GLU A 206 -4.51 -12.43 -2.60
CA GLU A 206 -3.33 -11.70 -3.03
C GLU A 206 -2.15 -12.67 -3.14
N HIS A 207 -1.52 -12.68 -4.32
CA HIS A 207 -0.30 -13.42 -4.56
C HIS A 207 0.91 -12.48 -4.74
N SER A 208 2.11 -13.03 -4.58
CA SER A 208 3.36 -12.33 -4.85
C SER A 208 4.39 -13.23 -5.53
N VAL A 209 5.35 -12.61 -6.21
CA VAL A 209 6.58 -13.25 -6.68
C VAL A 209 7.72 -12.74 -5.83
N GLY A 210 8.28 -13.62 -5.00
CA GLY A 210 9.37 -13.28 -4.10
C GLY A 210 10.58 -12.70 -4.84
N THR A 211 11.04 -11.54 -4.38
CA THR A 211 12.25 -10.87 -4.86
C THR A 211 12.93 -10.12 -3.71
N GLY A 212 14.17 -9.67 -3.87
CA GLY A 212 14.78 -8.79 -2.87
C GLY A 212 14.08 -7.43 -2.79
N MET A 213 14.41 -6.64 -1.78
CA MET A 213 13.90 -5.28 -1.59
C MET A 213 14.34 -4.25 -2.66
N PHE A 214 15.21 -4.69 -3.59
CA PHE A 214 15.79 -3.86 -4.64
C PHE A 214 15.57 -4.50 -6.01
N ASN A 215 15.47 -3.67 -7.03
CA ASN A 215 15.48 -4.10 -8.42
C ASN A 215 16.91 -4.32 -8.90
N ASN A 216 17.14 -5.39 -9.65
CA ASN A 216 18.43 -5.75 -10.25
C ASN A 216 18.18 -6.45 -11.60
N PRO A 217 19.08 -6.34 -12.59
CA PRO A 217 20.37 -5.63 -12.57
C PRO A 217 20.23 -4.11 -12.86
N GLY A 218 21.15 -3.31 -12.30
CA GLY A 218 21.27 -1.87 -12.60
C GLY A 218 20.18 -0.99 -11.99
N GLY A 219 19.57 -1.43 -10.89
CA GLY A 219 18.47 -0.69 -10.25
C GLY A 219 17.14 -0.77 -10.98
N ARG A 220 17.01 -1.70 -11.95
CA ARG A 220 15.84 -1.88 -12.82
C ARG A 220 15.24 -3.28 -12.71
N VAL A 221 13.95 -3.39 -13.02
CA VAL A 221 13.17 -4.63 -12.94
C VAL A 221 13.84 -5.77 -13.73
N ASP A 222 14.00 -6.92 -13.06
CA ASP A 222 14.42 -8.17 -13.70
C ASP A 222 13.31 -8.69 -14.63
N GLN A 223 13.67 -9.03 -15.87
CA GLN A 223 12.73 -9.55 -16.86
C GLN A 223 12.14 -10.94 -16.50
N ARG A 224 12.88 -11.76 -15.74
CA ARG A 224 12.38 -13.05 -15.25
C ARG A 224 11.31 -12.83 -14.19
N TRP A 225 11.59 -11.98 -13.21
CA TRP A 225 10.60 -11.58 -12.21
C TRP A 225 9.36 -10.99 -12.88
N LEU A 226 9.53 -10.08 -13.85
CA LEU A 226 8.41 -9.47 -14.56
C LEU A 226 7.56 -10.53 -15.28
N LYS A 227 8.19 -11.52 -15.94
CA LYS A 227 7.48 -12.60 -16.61
C LYS A 227 6.62 -13.40 -15.62
N ASP A 228 7.19 -13.78 -14.47
CA ASP A 228 6.46 -14.55 -13.46
C ASP A 228 5.31 -13.72 -12.88
N VAL A 229 5.54 -12.44 -12.57
CA VAL A 229 4.50 -11.54 -12.04
C VAL A 229 3.35 -11.35 -13.03
N VAL A 230 3.66 -11.16 -14.31
CA VAL A 230 2.66 -11.03 -15.38
C VAL A 230 1.87 -12.33 -15.51
N GLU A 231 2.51 -13.49 -15.48
CA GLU A 231 1.82 -14.78 -15.49
C GLU A 231 0.89 -14.91 -14.27
N GLN A 232 1.35 -14.52 -13.07
CA GLN A 232 0.50 -14.57 -11.88
C GLN A 232 -0.72 -13.65 -11.98
N SER A 233 -0.58 -12.48 -12.62
CA SER A 233 -1.70 -11.54 -12.80
C SER A 233 -2.88 -12.14 -13.58
N THR A 234 -2.65 -13.23 -14.33
CA THR A 234 -3.69 -13.89 -15.13
C THR A 234 -4.70 -14.71 -14.35
N TYR A 235 -4.43 -14.96 -13.06
CA TYR A 235 -5.32 -15.73 -12.20
C TYR A 235 -5.54 -15.13 -10.82
N SER A 236 -4.64 -14.28 -10.32
CA SER A 236 -4.76 -13.63 -9.01
C SER A 236 -5.85 -12.57 -8.96
N ASP A 237 -6.46 -12.38 -7.79
CA ASP A 237 -7.33 -11.22 -7.56
C ASP A 237 -6.50 -9.95 -7.35
N ILE A 238 -5.36 -10.10 -6.66
CA ILE A 238 -4.39 -9.03 -6.42
C ILE A 238 -2.99 -9.59 -6.59
N ILE A 239 -2.11 -8.81 -7.22
CA ILE A 239 -0.67 -9.06 -7.24
C ILE A 239 0.05 -7.99 -6.42
N ARG A 240 0.79 -8.43 -5.41
CA ARG A 240 1.68 -7.57 -4.64
C ARG A 240 3.07 -7.56 -5.25
N LEU A 241 3.63 -6.35 -5.38
CA LEU A 241 4.94 -6.12 -6.03
C LEU A 241 6.13 -6.34 -5.10
N TYR A 242 5.89 -6.91 -3.92
CA TYR A 242 6.86 -7.44 -2.97
C TYR A 242 7.70 -6.35 -2.27
N ASP A 243 8.48 -6.79 -1.28
CA ASP A 243 9.25 -5.97 -0.37
C ASP A 243 10.04 -4.85 -1.06
N ILE A 244 10.13 -3.73 -0.36
CA ILE A 244 10.93 -2.55 -0.71
C ILE A 244 11.62 -2.02 0.55
N SER A 245 12.78 -1.39 0.38
CA SER A 245 13.47 -0.71 1.48
C SER A 245 12.96 0.73 1.58
N LEU A 246 12.72 1.21 2.80
CA LEU A 246 12.22 2.57 3.07
C LEU A 246 13.00 3.67 2.33
N GLN A 247 14.33 3.52 2.29
CA GLN A 247 15.27 4.50 1.73
C GLN A 247 15.16 4.65 0.21
N LEU A 248 14.80 3.58 -0.50
CA LEU A 248 14.70 3.56 -1.97
C LEU A 248 13.33 3.06 -2.45
N ALA A 249 12.31 3.14 -1.60
CA ALA A 249 10.99 2.57 -1.83
C ALA A 249 10.31 3.12 -3.09
N ILE A 250 10.32 4.46 -3.25
CA ILE A 250 9.72 5.16 -4.39
C ILE A 250 10.29 4.68 -5.74
N PRO A 251 11.59 4.80 -6.04
CA PRO A 251 12.14 4.40 -7.33
C PRO A 251 12.00 2.89 -7.58
N THR A 252 12.19 2.05 -6.55
CA THR A 252 12.03 0.59 -6.69
C THR A 252 10.60 0.22 -7.06
N MET A 253 9.62 0.73 -6.32
CA MET A 253 8.21 0.42 -6.55
C MET A 253 7.71 1.03 -7.86
N LEU A 254 8.15 2.25 -8.21
CA LEU A 254 7.73 2.91 -9.44
C LEU A 254 8.19 2.16 -10.69
N ASP A 255 9.41 1.60 -10.68
CA ASP A 255 9.87 0.80 -11.81
C ASP A 255 9.11 -0.53 -11.93
N ARG A 256 8.79 -1.17 -10.79
CA ARG A 256 7.97 -2.39 -10.73
C ARG A 256 6.56 -2.14 -11.25
N VAL A 257 5.87 -1.12 -10.74
CA VAL A 257 4.47 -0.82 -11.07
C VAL A 257 4.33 -0.49 -12.55
N GLN A 258 5.20 0.34 -13.12
CA GLN A 258 5.11 0.70 -14.54
C GLN A 258 5.42 -0.48 -15.46
N ALA A 259 6.37 -1.34 -15.08
CA ALA A 259 6.73 -2.51 -15.88
C ALA A 259 5.57 -3.50 -15.95
N VAL A 260 4.95 -3.80 -14.80
CA VAL A 260 3.81 -4.71 -14.72
C VAL A 260 2.59 -4.12 -15.41
N LEU A 261 2.25 -2.86 -15.17
CA LEU A 261 1.10 -2.20 -15.82
C LEU A 261 1.24 -2.06 -17.35
N LYS A 262 2.46 -2.11 -17.90
CA LYS A 262 2.68 -2.15 -19.36
C LYS A 262 2.62 -3.56 -19.93
N ALA A 263 3.04 -4.56 -19.16
CA ALA A 263 3.20 -5.93 -19.63
C ALA A 263 1.98 -6.82 -19.35
N ALA A 264 1.18 -6.49 -18.32
CA ALA A 264 0.04 -7.28 -17.92
C ALA A 264 -1.06 -7.28 -19.01
N PRO A 265 -1.61 -8.44 -19.35
CA PRO A 265 -2.66 -8.52 -20.36
C PRO A 265 -4.01 -8.03 -19.83
N SER A 266 -4.84 -7.53 -20.74
CA SER A 266 -6.27 -7.40 -20.50
C SER A 266 -6.94 -8.75 -20.72
N ILE A 267 -7.56 -9.31 -19.68
CA ILE A 267 -8.24 -10.61 -19.74
C ILE A 267 -9.74 -10.38 -19.52
N PRO A 268 -10.59 -10.64 -20.53
CA PRO A 268 -12.04 -10.48 -20.38
C PRO A 268 -12.58 -11.33 -19.21
N GLY A 269 -13.27 -10.68 -18.27
CA GLY A 269 -13.88 -11.33 -17.12
C GLY A 269 -12.93 -11.67 -15.97
N HIS A 270 -11.68 -11.20 -16.02
CA HIS A 270 -10.72 -11.34 -14.92
C HIS A 270 -10.10 -9.99 -14.55
N ASP A 271 -10.40 -9.56 -13.33
CA ASP A 271 -9.97 -8.28 -12.79
C ASP A 271 -8.86 -8.50 -11.75
N CYS A 272 -7.60 -8.39 -12.18
CA CYS A 272 -6.46 -8.40 -11.26
C CYS A 272 -6.08 -6.96 -10.87
N LEU A 273 -6.07 -6.67 -9.57
CA LEU A 273 -5.53 -5.42 -9.03
C LEU A 273 -4.03 -5.55 -8.74
N LEU A 274 -3.39 -4.41 -8.54
CA LEU A 274 -1.97 -4.30 -8.24
C LEU A 274 -1.79 -3.65 -6.87
N ASN A 275 -0.97 -4.24 -6.00
CA ASN A 275 -0.64 -3.72 -4.69
C ASN A 275 0.80 -3.17 -4.67
N VAL A 276 0.95 -1.90 -4.28
CA VAL A 276 2.23 -1.15 -4.27
C VAL A 276 2.88 -1.07 -2.87
N GLU A 277 2.60 -2.05 -2.00
CA GLU A 277 3.08 -2.07 -0.61
C GLU A 277 2.69 -0.78 0.12
N ASP A 278 3.60 -0.17 0.88
CA ASP A 278 3.36 1.00 1.72
C ASP A 278 3.46 2.34 0.95
N GLU A 279 3.62 2.35 -0.38
CA GLU A 279 3.68 3.59 -1.17
C GLU A 279 2.27 4.13 -1.50
N VAL A 280 1.54 4.53 -0.45
CA VAL A 280 0.10 4.83 -0.51
C VAL A 280 -0.29 5.94 -1.50
N TYR A 281 0.51 6.99 -1.65
CA TYR A 281 0.24 8.05 -2.65
C TYR A 281 0.52 7.62 -4.09
N MET A 282 1.51 6.75 -4.30
CA MET A 282 1.70 6.12 -5.60
C MET A 282 0.49 5.24 -5.94
N GLY A 283 0.00 4.48 -4.96
CA GLY A 283 -1.17 3.62 -5.10
C GLY A 283 -2.44 4.41 -5.40
N ALA A 284 -2.70 5.45 -4.62
CA ALA A 284 -3.84 6.35 -4.82
C ALA A 284 -3.84 7.00 -6.21
N ALA A 285 -2.70 7.57 -6.64
CA ALA A 285 -2.61 8.31 -7.89
C ALA A 285 -2.53 7.43 -9.15
N LEU A 286 -2.11 6.17 -9.04
CA LEU A 286 -2.11 5.21 -10.16
C LEU A 286 -3.33 4.28 -10.17
N GLY A 287 -4.24 4.39 -9.20
CA GLY A 287 -5.40 3.49 -9.08
C GLY A 287 -5.01 2.05 -8.75
N CYS A 288 -4.04 1.87 -7.83
CA CYS A 288 -3.58 0.60 -7.30
C CYS A 288 -4.02 0.44 -5.83
N THR A 289 -4.09 -0.80 -5.33
CA THR A 289 -4.24 -1.06 -3.89
C THR A 289 -2.90 -0.85 -3.18
N PHE A 290 -2.93 -0.83 -1.85
CA PHE A 290 -1.73 -0.71 -1.03
C PHE A 290 -1.85 -1.53 0.26
N GLY A 291 -0.71 -2.03 0.71
CA GLY A 291 -0.51 -2.77 1.96
C GLY A 291 0.24 -1.91 2.96
N VAL A 292 -0.48 -1.22 3.83
CA VAL A 292 0.09 -0.30 4.81
C VAL A 292 0.94 -1.09 5.80
N MET A 293 2.21 -0.73 5.93
CA MET A 293 3.15 -1.30 6.90
C MET A 293 3.60 -0.28 7.94
N ARG A 294 3.50 1.02 7.66
CA ARG A 294 3.77 2.06 8.65
C ARG A 294 2.82 2.00 9.84
N HIS A 295 3.21 2.56 10.97
CA HIS A 295 2.42 2.47 12.22
C HIS A 295 2.63 3.65 13.18
N PRO A 296 1.64 3.97 14.04
CA PRO A 296 1.72 5.07 15.00
C PRO A 296 2.60 4.80 16.22
N GLN A 297 3.18 3.60 16.33
CA GLN A 297 4.04 3.24 17.44
C GLN A 297 5.45 3.81 17.24
N VAL A 298 5.57 5.12 17.43
CA VAL A 298 6.83 5.86 17.35
C VAL A 298 7.50 5.89 18.74
N GLY A 299 8.76 5.46 18.81
CA GLY A 299 9.54 5.40 20.04
C GLY A 299 10.96 4.91 19.79
N GLU A 300 11.84 5.08 20.78
CA GLU A 300 13.20 4.55 20.75
C GLU A 300 13.28 3.19 21.47
N PRO A 301 14.16 2.27 21.04
CA PRO A 301 15.08 2.39 19.91
C PRO A 301 14.39 2.21 18.55
N ARG A 302 14.83 2.96 17.54
CA ARG A 302 14.38 2.80 16.14
C ARG A 302 15.28 1.89 15.32
N PHE A 303 14.68 1.17 14.37
CA PHE A 303 15.38 0.28 13.43
C PHE A 303 14.93 0.59 11.99
N SER A 304 15.86 0.56 11.05
CA SER A 304 15.59 0.83 9.61
C SER A 304 15.03 2.21 9.26
N VAL A 305 15.05 3.17 10.19
CA VAL A 305 14.64 4.57 9.96
C VAL A 305 15.83 5.51 10.24
N PRO A 306 16.74 5.69 9.27
CA PRO A 306 17.90 6.57 9.44
C PRO A 306 17.52 8.06 9.47
N ASP A 307 18.32 8.85 10.18
CA ASP A 307 18.15 10.30 10.28
C ASP A 307 18.23 10.98 8.91
N GLY A 308 17.33 11.95 8.68
CA GLY A 308 17.28 12.73 7.42
C GLY A 308 16.67 11.99 6.23
N MET A 309 16.21 10.74 6.41
CA MET A 309 15.40 10.03 5.40
C MET A 309 13.90 10.25 5.62
N ARG A 310 13.11 9.77 4.65
CA ARG A 310 11.65 9.73 4.74
C ARG A 310 11.24 8.74 5.84
N ASP A 311 10.73 9.26 6.95
CA ASP A 311 10.17 8.46 8.05
C ASP A 311 8.68 8.19 7.79
N ASN A 312 8.34 7.00 7.27
CA ASN A 312 6.95 6.66 6.96
C ASN A 312 6.08 6.54 8.23
N ASP A 313 6.64 6.19 9.38
CA ASP A 313 5.88 6.06 10.63
C ASP A 313 5.41 7.43 11.18
N ARG A 314 6.02 8.51 10.70
CA ARG A 314 5.56 9.89 10.93
C ARG A 314 4.62 10.42 9.84
N ARG A 315 4.27 9.61 8.85
CA ARG A 315 3.47 10.01 7.68
C ARG A 315 2.15 9.26 7.63
N LEU A 316 1.42 9.29 8.75
CA LEU A 316 0.24 8.45 8.93
C LEU A 316 -0.98 9.05 8.25
N VAL A 317 -1.06 10.38 8.15
CA VAL A 317 -2.18 11.07 7.49
C VAL A 317 -2.18 10.82 5.98
N GLU A 318 -1.02 10.48 5.37
CA GLU A 318 -0.97 9.99 3.98
C GLU A 318 -1.88 8.76 3.78
N VAL A 319 -2.00 7.87 4.78
CA VAL A 319 -2.86 6.68 4.71
C VAL A 319 -4.33 7.09 4.71
N ASP A 320 -4.72 7.97 5.63
CA ASP A 320 -6.10 8.47 5.71
C ASP A 320 -6.52 9.13 4.38
N ARG A 321 -5.66 9.98 3.82
CA ARG A 321 -5.89 10.66 2.53
C ARG A 321 -6.00 9.69 1.36
N ALA A 322 -5.08 8.72 1.27
CA ALA A 322 -5.08 7.73 0.19
C ALA A 322 -6.31 6.81 0.25
N VAL A 323 -6.72 6.38 1.44
CA VAL A 323 -7.92 5.57 1.64
C VAL A 323 -9.18 6.35 1.26
N ASN A 324 -9.29 7.59 1.72
CA ASN A 324 -10.44 8.44 1.43
C ASN A 324 -10.56 8.78 -0.06
N TRP A 325 -9.43 8.99 -0.76
CA TRP A 325 -9.44 9.14 -2.22
C TRP A 325 -10.06 7.92 -2.92
N GLN A 326 -9.76 6.71 -2.45
CA GLN A 326 -10.28 5.49 -3.05
C GLN A 326 -11.78 5.23 -2.78
N ARG A 327 -12.42 6.05 -1.93
CA ARG A 327 -13.89 6.13 -1.87
C ARG A 327 -14.49 6.90 -3.06
N ILE A 328 -13.73 7.85 -3.63
CA ILE A 328 -14.09 8.62 -4.82
C ILE A 328 -13.66 7.86 -6.07
N ALA A 329 -12.41 7.42 -6.13
CA ALA A 329 -11.76 6.83 -7.29
C ALA A 329 -11.12 5.47 -6.90
N PRO A 330 -11.90 4.37 -6.96
CA PRO A 330 -11.41 3.06 -6.57
C PRO A 330 -10.23 2.55 -7.42
N PRO A 331 -9.38 1.66 -6.89
CA PRO A 331 -8.40 0.92 -7.68
C PRO A 331 -9.05 0.21 -8.87
N PHE A 332 -8.30 0.07 -9.96
CA PHE A 332 -8.81 -0.58 -11.16
C PHE A 332 -7.81 -1.57 -11.76
N PRO A 333 -8.28 -2.56 -12.56
CA PRO A 333 -7.48 -3.72 -12.97
C PRO A 333 -6.30 -3.37 -13.88
N VAL A 334 -5.20 -4.13 -13.77
CA VAL A 334 -3.94 -3.90 -14.51
C VAL A 334 -4.10 -3.85 -16.03
N GLY A 335 -5.11 -4.54 -16.58
CA GLY A 335 -5.40 -4.59 -18.01
C GLY A 335 -6.34 -3.49 -18.54
N VAL A 336 -6.68 -2.49 -17.72
CA VAL A 336 -7.54 -1.36 -18.10
C VAL A 336 -6.71 -0.13 -18.45
N GLY A 337 -6.97 0.41 -19.64
CA GLY A 337 -6.29 1.59 -20.16
C GLY A 337 -4.87 1.31 -20.64
N LYS A 338 -4.19 2.37 -21.13
CA LYS A 338 -2.78 2.31 -21.53
C LYS A 338 -1.89 2.90 -20.44
N THR A 339 -0.74 2.28 -20.20
CA THR A 339 0.30 2.85 -19.34
C THR A 339 1.41 3.48 -20.17
N LEU A 340 1.68 4.75 -19.92
CA LEU A 340 2.77 5.52 -20.50
C LEU A 340 3.86 5.69 -19.45
N ALA A 341 5.13 5.70 -19.86
CA ALA A 341 6.21 6.17 -19.02
C ALA A 341 7.21 6.96 -19.85
N SER A 342 7.85 7.95 -19.25
CA SER A 342 8.86 8.78 -19.92
C SER A 342 10.12 7.98 -20.26
N ASP A 343 10.80 8.36 -21.34
CA ASP A 343 12.14 7.84 -21.66
C ASP A 343 13.19 8.32 -20.65
N ALA A 344 13.01 9.54 -20.14
CA ALA A 344 13.85 10.08 -19.07
C ALA A 344 13.71 9.23 -17.80
N GLN A 345 14.85 8.86 -17.23
CA GLN A 345 14.95 8.11 -15.98
C GLN A 345 15.55 8.98 -14.90
N LEU A 346 15.06 8.82 -13.68
CA LEU A 346 15.68 9.39 -12.49
C LEU A 346 16.27 8.24 -11.67
N VAL A 347 17.41 8.53 -11.05
CA VAL A 347 18.18 7.56 -10.26
C VAL A 347 18.34 8.11 -8.86
N ASP A 348 18.00 7.30 -7.87
CA ASP A 348 18.22 7.57 -6.46
C ASP A 348 19.26 6.61 -5.92
N THR A 349 20.03 7.08 -4.94
CA THR A 349 21.13 6.31 -4.36
C THR A 349 21.14 6.38 -2.85
N TYR A 350 21.53 5.29 -2.21
CA TYR A 350 21.68 5.26 -0.75
C TYR A 350 22.80 4.29 -0.33
N THR A 351 23.63 4.73 0.61
CA THR A 351 24.70 3.93 1.23
C THR A 351 24.23 3.40 2.58
N PHE A 352 23.91 2.10 2.62
CA PHE A 352 23.35 1.46 3.80
C PHE A 352 24.38 1.30 4.92
N LYS A 353 24.01 1.67 6.15
CA LYS A 353 24.81 1.43 7.36
C LYS A 353 24.18 0.33 8.21
N GLU A 354 24.95 -0.17 9.17
CA GLU A 354 24.48 -1.13 10.16
C GLU A 354 23.29 -0.54 10.94
N GLY A 355 22.18 -1.28 11.06
CA GLY A 355 20.94 -0.82 11.72
C GLY A 355 19.94 -0.09 10.83
N GLU A 356 20.29 0.19 9.57
CA GLU A 356 19.40 0.88 8.63
C GLU A 356 18.60 -0.08 7.72
N THR A 357 18.88 -1.37 7.78
CA THR A 357 18.19 -2.39 6.98
C THR A 357 18.28 -3.77 7.64
N TRP A 358 17.31 -4.64 7.35
CA TRP A 358 17.34 -6.05 7.75
C TRP A 358 18.21 -6.93 6.84
N ASP A 359 18.58 -6.44 5.65
CA ASP A 359 19.44 -7.16 4.71
C ASP A 359 20.92 -6.82 4.93
N ARG A 360 21.61 -7.70 5.67
CA ARG A 360 23.06 -7.62 5.90
C ARG A 360 23.87 -7.57 4.61
N GLY A 361 23.35 -8.13 3.51
CA GLY A 361 24.03 -8.22 2.23
C GLY A 361 24.35 -6.86 1.61
N VAL A 362 23.65 -5.79 2.00
CA VAL A 362 23.86 -4.43 1.45
C VAL A 362 24.53 -3.46 2.42
N VAL A 363 24.77 -3.85 3.67
CA VAL A 363 25.47 -3.00 4.64
C VAL A 363 26.87 -2.63 4.15
N GLY A 364 27.19 -1.34 4.20
CA GLY A 364 28.43 -0.74 3.70
C GLY A 364 28.47 -0.54 2.17
N LYS A 365 27.37 -0.83 1.45
CA LYS A 365 27.31 -0.69 -0.01
C LYS A 365 26.41 0.47 -0.41
N LYS A 366 26.82 1.15 -1.47
CA LYS A 366 25.96 2.09 -2.21
C LYS A 366 25.04 1.29 -3.14
N VAL A 367 23.75 1.50 -3.01
CA VAL A 367 22.71 0.91 -3.86
C VAL A 367 22.10 2.01 -4.70
N GLU A 368 21.81 1.71 -5.97
CA GLU A 368 21.15 2.60 -6.90
C GLU A 368 19.84 1.97 -7.37
N GLN A 369 18.78 2.77 -7.43
CA GLN A 369 17.47 2.37 -7.95
C GLN A 369 16.97 3.43 -8.92
N ALA A 370 16.43 3.00 -10.05
CA ALA A 370 16.05 3.89 -11.14
C ALA A 370 14.65 3.59 -11.65
N ALA A 371 13.92 4.63 -12.01
CA ALA A 371 12.58 4.53 -12.59
C ALA A 371 12.37 5.63 -13.64
N PRO A 372 11.38 5.48 -14.55
CA PRO A 372 10.93 6.59 -15.38
C PRO A 372 10.57 7.81 -14.54
N ALA A 373 10.97 9.00 -15.00
CA ALA A 373 10.64 10.25 -14.33
C ALA A 373 9.14 10.49 -14.20
N ILE A 374 8.36 10.03 -15.18
CA ILE A 374 6.92 10.21 -15.26
C ILE A 374 6.25 8.89 -15.66
N VAL A 375 5.19 8.50 -14.95
CA VAL A 375 4.31 7.37 -15.30
C VAL A 375 2.86 7.86 -15.34
N ALA A 376 2.14 7.58 -16.43
CA ALA A 376 0.73 7.94 -16.56
C ALA A 376 -0.10 6.70 -16.95
N ARG A 377 -1.26 6.51 -16.31
CA ARG A 377 -2.12 5.35 -16.53
C ARG A 377 -3.50 5.77 -17.03
N ASN A 378 -3.97 5.12 -18.09
CA ASN A 378 -5.24 5.40 -18.75
C ASN A 378 -5.38 6.86 -19.24
N MET A 379 -4.26 7.46 -19.67
CA MET A 379 -4.21 8.83 -20.18
C MET A 379 -3.69 8.84 -21.63
N ALA A 380 -4.10 9.84 -22.41
CA ALA A 380 -3.67 10.00 -23.80
C ALA A 380 -2.19 10.44 -23.93
N SER A 381 -1.69 11.21 -22.96
CA SER A 381 -0.32 11.74 -22.95
C SER A 381 0.28 11.75 -21.54
N LEU A 382 1.61 11.89 -21.46
CA LEU A 382 2.32 12.10 -20.21
C LEU A 382 2.14 13.55 -19.73
N PRO A 383 2.03 13.79 -18.41
CA PRO A 383 2.24 15.12 -17.84
C PRO A 383 3.58 15.72 -18.28
N VAL A 384 3.63 17.05 -18.41
CA VAL A 384 4.84 17.80 -18.78
C VAL A 384 5.38 18.52 -17.54
N VAL A 385 6.60 18.20 -17.14
CA VAL A 385 7.29 18.85 -16.02
C VAL A 385 8.16 19.99 -16.52
N LYS A 386 7.94 21.21 -16.04
CA LYS A 386 8.81 22.34 -16.38
C LYS A 386 10.16 22.17 -15.69
N LYS A 387 11.23 22.28 -16.46
CA LYS A 387 12.61 22.09 -15.98
C LYS A 387 12.95 23.08 -14.87
N MET A 388 13.47 22.57 -13.76
CA MET A 388 14.00 23.39 -12.67
C MET A 388 15.40 23.92 -13.01
N PRO A 389 15.79 25.11 -12.50
CA PRO A 389 17.11 25.69 -12.77
C PRO A 389 18.29 24.81 -12.32
N ASP A 390 18.14 24.09 -11.22
CA ASP A 390 19.11 23.15 -10.65
C ASP A 390 19.04 21.74 -11.26
N GLY A 391 18.03 21.48 -12.11
CA GLY A 391 17.78 20.18 -12.70
C GLY A 391 17.14 19.16 -11.76
N ASP A 392 16.77 19.53 -10.53
CA ASP A 392 16.10 18.62 -9.61
C ASP A 392 14.63 18.42 -10.01
N SER A 393 14.13 17.21 -9.85
CA SER A 393 12.77 16.84 -10.23
C SER A 393 12.27 15.71 -9.36
N PRO A 394 11.00 15.74 -8.92
CA PRO A 394 10.34 14.59 -8.32
C PRO A 394 10.06 13.54 -9.40
N PHE A 395 9.66 12.35 -8.95
CA PHE A 395 8.91 11.44 -9.81
C PHE A 395 7.46 11.91 -9.89
N ILE A 396 6.86 11.88 -11.08
CA ILE A 396 5.45 12.21 -11.28
C ILE A 396 4.68 10.95 -11.66
N VAL A 397 3.58 10.70 -10.97
CA VAL A 397 2.63 9.65 -11.36
C VAL A 397 1.25 10.24 -11.55
N ALA A 398 0.50 9.77 -12.54
CA ALA A 398 -0.85 10.25 -12.80
C ALA A 398 -1.75 9.15 -13.37
N SER A 399 -3.05 9.28 -13.16
CA SER A 399 -4.02 8.42 -13.84
C SER A 399 -5.37 9.07 -14.04
N LEU A 400 -6.11 8.55 -15.02
CA LEU A 400 -7.53 8.81 -15.20
C LEU A 400 -8.30 7.54 -14.87
N ASN A 401 -9.00 7.51 -13.73
CA ASN A 401 -9.78 6.36 -13.32
C ASN A 401 -10.97 6.13 -14.26
N PRO A 402 -11.47 4.89 -14.41
CA PRO A 402 -12.61 4.58 -15.27
C PRO A 402 -13.92 5.35 -14.96
N ASN A 403 -14.04 5.90 -13.75
CA ASN A 403 -15.18 6.75 -13.36
C ASN A 403 -15.03 8.23 -13.79
N GLY A 404 -13.94 8.60 -14.46
CA GLY A 404 -13.63 9.96 -14.90
C GLY A 404 -12.82 10.81 -13.91
N SER A 405 -12.50 10.29 -12.73
CA SER A 405 -11.64 11.01 -11.77
C SER A 405 -10.18 11.01 -12.23
N PHE A 406 -9.57 12.18 -12.26
CA PHE A 406 -8.14 12.33 -12.54
C PHE A 406 -7.35 12.43 -11.23
N SER A 407 -6.16 11.84 -11.18
CA SER A 407 -5.24 12.05 -10.06
C SER A 407 -3.79 12.19 -10.50
N ILE A 408 -3.02 12.93 -9.69
CA ILE A 408 -1.59 13.15 -9.89
C ILE A 408 -0.86 13.21 -8.55
N ALA A 409 0.31 12.57 -8.47
CA ALA A 409 1.21 12.67 -7.34
C ALA A 409 2.63 13.11 -7.72
N SER A 410 3.21 13.94 -6.85
CA SER A 410 4.64 14.28 -6.85
C SER A 410 5.33 13.48 -5.73
N LEU A 411 6.25 12.60 -6.10
CA LEU A 411 6.95 11.70 -5.19
C LEU A 411 8.41 12.15 -5.03
N GLY A 412 8.88 12.15 -3.77
CA GLY A 412 10.21 12.64 -3.41
C GLY A 412 11.38 11.84 -3.99
N ARG A 413 12.58 12.34 -3.72
CA ARG A 413 13.87 11.82 -4.18
C ARG A 413 14.79 11.56 -2.99
N VAL A 414 15.68 10.58 -3.13
CA VAL A 414 16.72 10.27 -2.14
C VAL A 414 18.10 10.26 -2.80
N SER A 415 19.09 10.87 -2.14
CA SER A 415 20.50 10.68 -2.47
C SER A 415 21.38 10.74 -1.22
N ASP A 416 22.60 10.20 -1.30
CA ASP A 416 23.57 10.26 -0.20
C ASP A 416 23.93 11.71 0.18
N GLU A 417 23.94 12.61 -0.80
CA GLU A 417 24.38 14.00 -0.63
C GLU A 417 23.32 14.89 0.04
N THR A 418 22.04 14.61 -0.21
CA THR A 418 20.93 15.51 0.17
C THR A 418 19.90 14.87 1.09
N GLY A 419 19.96 13.55 1.28
CA GLY A 419 18.92 12.79 1.97
C GLY A 419 17.59 12.81 1.20
N PHE A 420 16.48 12.69 1.94
CA PHE A 420 15.16 12.80 1.35
C PHE A 420 14.82 14.26 1.03
N ARG A 421 14.33 14.48 -0.20
CA ARG A 421 13.84 15.79 -0.66
C ARG A 421 12.55 15.64 -1.46
N ALA A 422 11.72 16.68 -1.43
CA ALA A 422 10.46 16.75 -2.19
C ALA A 422 10.48 17.97 -3.12
N PRO A 423 11.08 17.85 -4.32
CA PRO A 423 11.25 19.00 -5.22
C PRO A 423 9.89 19.51 -5.72
N ARG A 424 9.72 20.84 -5.74
CA ARG A 424 8.45 21.49 -6.14
C ARG A 424 8.54 21.97 -7.58
N VAL A 425 7.84 21.28 -8.48
CA VAL A 425 7.84 21.57 -9.92
C VAL A 425 6.50 22.08 -10.40
N ALA A 426 6.52 22.82 -11.52
CA ALA A 426 5.31 23.17 -12.25
C ALA A 426 4.99 22.04 -13.25
N VAL A 427 3.75 21.58 -13.26
CA VAL A 427 3.30 20.47 -14.10
C VAL A 427 2.13 20.89 -14.97
N GLU A 428 2.18 20.54 -16.24
CA GLU A 428 1.08 20.73 -17.19
C GLU A 428 0.49 19.37 -17.59
N VAL A 429 -0.83 19.29 -17.57
CA VAL A 429 -1.59 18.08 -17.90
C VAL A 429 -2.62 18.43 -18.97
N THR A 430 -2.78 17.54 -19.95
CA THR A 430 -3.87 17.63 -20.92
C THR A 430 -4.84 16.48 -20.69
N LEU A 431 -6.12 16.82 -20.56
CA LEU A 431 -7.24 15.87 -20.49
C LEU A 431 -8.22 16.18 -21.63
N ASP A 432 -9.13 15.25 -21.90
CA ASP A 432 -10.25 15.55 -22.82
C ASP A 432 -11.24 16.49 -22.12
N ASP A 433 -11.63 16.16 -20.89
CA ASP A 433 -12.54 16.96 -20.06
C ASP A 433 -12.32 16.70 -18.55
N ILE A 434 -12.85 17.57 -17.69
CA ILE A 434 -12.94 17.40 -16.23
C ILE A 434 -14.41 17.18 -15.85
N VAL A 435 -14.79 15.91 -15.73
CA VAL A 435 -16.16 15.47 -15.43
C VAL A 435 -16.35 14.93 -14.02
N ALA A 436 -15.26 14.70 -13.28
CA ALA A 436 -15.29 14.16 -11.92
C ALA A 436 -14.22 14.83 -11.03
N PRO A 437 -14.22 14.59 -9.70
CA PRO A 437 -13.24 15.17 -8.79
C PRO A 437 -11.79 14.80 -9.16
N ILE A 438 -10.88 15.72 -8.87
CA ILE A 438 -9.44 15.59 -9.11
C ILE A 438 -8.70 15.36 -7.79
N GLY A 439 -7.83 14.36 -7.72
CA GLY A 439 -6.96 14.08 -6.57
C GLY A 439 -5.54 14.58 -6.81
N ILE A 440 -5.01 15.41 -5.90
CA ILE A 440 -3.64 15.93 -5.99
C ILE A 440 -2.88 15.52 -4.72
N PHE A 441 -1.76 14.83 -4.90
CA PHE A 441 -0.95 14.27 -3.80
C PHE A 441 0.49 14.77 -3.84
N GLY A 442 1.03 15.22 -2.71
CA GLY A 442 2.41 15.67 -2.65
C GLY A 442 2.60 17.14 -2.95
N LYS A 443 3.86 17.55 -3.08
CA LYS A 443 4.26 18.96 -3.19
C LYS A 443 4.50 19.35 -4.64
N PHE A 444 3.84 20.43 -5.05
CA PHE A 444 4.00 21.05 -6.37
C PHE A 444 4.35 22.52 -6.24
N LYS A 445 4.87 23.11 -7.32
CA LYS A 445 4.88 24.56 -7.49
C LYS A 445 3.52 25.05 -7.99
N GLU A 446 3.00 24.38 -9.02
CA GLU A 446 1.67 24.60 -9.60
C GLU A 446 1.31 23.39 -10.48
N ILE A 447 0.01 23.16 -10.67
CA ILE A 447 -0.50 22.17 -11.62
C ILE A 447 -1.50 22.87 -12.52
N THR A 448 -1.26 22.85 -13.82
CA THR A 448 -2.19 23.36 -14.83
C THR A 448 -2.81 22.18 -15.57
N ILE A 449 -4.14 22.08 -15.56
CA ILE A 449 -4.90 21.07 -16.29
C ILE A 449 -5.68 21.78 -17.39
N THR A 450 -5.37 21.45 -18.64
CA THR A 450 -6.04 21.99 -19.83
C THR A 450 -6.89 20.90 -20.48
N CYS A 451 -8.15 21.22 -20.78
CA CYS A 451 -9.06 20.32 -21.48
C CYS A 451 -9.10 20.64 -22.98
N SER A 452 -8.93 19.62 -23.83
CA SER A 452 -9.04 19.74 -25.28
C SER A 452 -10.52 19.88 -25.72
N GLU A 453 -11.44 19.22 -25.03
CA GLU A 453 -12.87 19.16 -25.34
C GLU A 453 -13.73 19.39 -24.09
N PRO A 454 -13.64 20.56 -23.43
CA PRO A 454 -14.35 20.81 -22.19
C PRO A 454 -15.87 20.80 -22.39
N SER A 455 -16.61 20.08 -21.54
CA SER A 455 -18.08 20.07 -21.58
C SER A 455 -18.73 21.37 -21.08
N ARG A 456 -17.95 22.23 -20.41
CA ARG A 456 -18.41 23.49 -19.80
C ARG A 456 -17.31 24.54 -19.75
N ASP A 457 -17.69 25.81 -19.60
CA ASP A 457 -16.76 26.91 -19.36
C ASP A 457 -16.34 26.94 -17.89
N PHE A 458 -15.07 26.67 -17.60
CA PHE A 458 -14.62 26.56 -16.21
C PHE A 458 -14.73 27.88 -15.44
N ARG A 459 -14.76 29.04 -16.13
CA ARG A 459 -14.94 30.35 -15.49
C ARG A 459 -16.33 30.54 -14.89
N ALA A 460 -17.29 29.69 -15.27
CA ALA A 460 -18.63 29.67 -14.71
C ALA A 460 -18.76 28.69 -13.53
N CYS A 461 -17.72 27.91 -13.21
CA CYS A 461 -17.75 26.93 -12.15
C CYS A 461 -17.36 27.54 -10.79
N THR A 462 -17.90 26.98 -9.72
CA THR A 462 -17.35 27.14 -8.37
C THR A 462 -16.28 26.08 -8.14
N ILE A 463 -15.15 26.48 -7.56
CA ILE A 463 -14.03 25.59 -7.30
C ILE A 463 -14.00 25.28 -5.81
N TRP A 464 -14.12 24.00 -5.48
CA TRP A 464 -14.04 23.50 -4.11
C TRP A 464 -12.76 22.70 -3.91
N VAL A 465 -12.12 22.86 -2.75
CA VAL A 465 -10.91 22.14 -2.36
C VAL A 465 -11.08 21.62 -0.94
N GLN A 466 -10.62 20.40 -0.67
CA GLN A 466 -10.69 19.76 0.65
C GLN A 466 -9.46 18.89 0.90
N ASP A 467 -8.91 18.91 2.13
CA ASP A 467 -7.96 17.89 2.59
C ASP A 467 -8.64 16.52 2.53
N LEU A 468 -8.04 15.56 1.84
CA LEU A 468 -8.62 14.22 1.72
C LEU A 468 -8.81 13.51 3.08
N ALA A 469 -8.14 13.92 4.15
CA ALA A 469 -8.33 13.40 5.51
C ALA A 469 -9.26 14.23 6.39
N ASP A 470 -9.80 15.33 5.88
CA ASP A 470 -10.77 16.19 6.58
C ASP A 470 -12.21 15.95 6.07
N THR A 471 -13.19 16.56 6.72
CA THR A 471 -14.62 16.45 6.38
C THR A 471 -15.23 17.72 5.82
N GLU A 472 -14.46 18.80 5.71
CA GLU A 472 -14.94 20.11 5.28
C GLU A 472 -14.19 20.61 4.05
N ALA A 473 -14.95 21.06 3.05
CA ALA A 473 -14.45 21.69 1.85
C ALA A 473 -14.51 23.21 1.96
N MET A 474 -13.53 23.87 1.36
CA MET A 474 -13.48 25.31 1.25
C MET A 474 -13.69 25.77 -0.21
N ASN A 475 -14.33 26.92 -0.36
CA ASN A 475 -14.47 27.57 -1.66
C ASN A 475 -13.13 28.21 -2.03
N ALA A 476 -12.53 27.77 -3.12
CA ALA A 476 -11.23 28.19 -3.60
C ALA A 476 -11.30 28.92 -4.95
N THR A 477 -12.48 29.34 -5.42
CA THR A 477 -12.68 29.98 -6.73
C THR A 477 -11.73 31.15 -6.96
N ASP A 478 -11.54 32.01 -5.95
CA ASP A 478 -10.66 33.18 -6.03
C ASP A 478 -9.18 32.87 -5.74
N MET A 479 -8.86 31.60 -5.43
CA MET A 479 -7.51 31.13 -5.07
C MET A 479 -6.84 30.31 -6.19
N VAL A 480 -7.56 30.02 -7.27
CA VAL A 480 -7.07 29.32 -8.45
C VAL A 480 -7.12 30.22 -9.68
N PHE A 481 -6.27 29.94 -10.67
CA PHE A 481 -6.39 30.61 -11.97
C PHE A 481 -7.28 29.77 -12.88
N VAL A 482 -8.34 30.37 -13.40
CA VAL A 482 -9.31 29.67 -14.26
C VAL A 482 -9.46 30.40 -15.59
N GLU A 483 -9.30 29.66 -16.67
CA GLU A 483 -9.63 30.07 -18.03
C GLU A 483 -10.82 29.25 -18.54
N LYS A 484 -11.23 29.47 -19.79
CA LYS A 484 -12.39 28.80 -20.37
C LYS A 484 -12.31 27.26 -20.30
N ASN A 485 -11.10 26.71 -20.49
CA ASN A 485 -10.84 25.28 -20.60
C ASN A 485 -9.63 24.83 -19.76
N SER A 486 -9.16 25.67 -18.84
CA SER A 486 -7.96 25.39 -18.04
C SER A 486 -8.16 25.85 -16.61
N ILE A 487 -7.60 25.07 -15.68
CA ILE A 487 -7.48 25.42 -14.27
C ILE A 487 -6.03 25.24 -13.83
N CYS A 488 -5.49 26.22 -13.11
CA CYS A 488 -4.19 26.15 -12.47
C CYS A 488 -4.33 26.26 -10.94
N VAL A 489 -3.93 25.18 -10.26
CA VAL A 489 -3.91 25.07 -8.81
C VAL A 489 -2.48 25.33 -8.33
N VAL A 490 -2.29 26.41 -7.58
CA VAL A 490 -0.97 26.78 -7.05
C VAL A 490 -0.55 25.88 -5.88
N GLY A 491 0.75 25.64 -5.77
CA GLY A 491 1.32 24.78 -4.74
C GLY A 491 1.03 25.25 -3.32
N SER A 492 0.94 26.56 -3.06
CA SER A 492 0.60 27.10 -1.75
C SER A 492 -0.81 26.66 -1.31
N LEU A 493 -1.79 26.71 -2.21
CA LEU A 493 -3.16 26.25 -1.96
C LEU A 493 -3.20 24.75 -1.66
N ILE A 494 -2.46 23.93 -2.42
CA ILE A 494 -2.36 22.48 -2.16
C ILE A 494 -1.79 22.22 -0.77
N ASN A 495 -0.73 22.93 -0.38
CA ASN A 495 -0.11 22.76 0.93
C ASN A 495 -1.03 23.20 2.08
N GLU A 496 -1.68 24.36 1.94
CA GLU A 496 -2.56 24.91 2.98
C GLU A 496 -3.83 24.07 3.16
N ALA A 497 -4.55 23.83 2.07
CA ALA A 497 -5.81 23.10 2.08
C ALA A 497 -5.61 21.60 2.29
N GLY A 498 -4.47 21.04 1.87
CA GLY A 498 -4.19 19.61 1.95
C GLY A 498 -3.45 19.18 3.20
N SER A 499 -3.29 20.06 4.20
CA SER A 499 -2.60 19.77 5.47
C SER A 499 -3.46 20.03 6.71
N VAL A 500 -4.75 20.36 6.53
CA VAL A 500 -5.66 20.73 7.62
C VAL A 500 -5.81 19.61 8.64
N ALA A 501 -5.86 18.35 8.18
CA ALA A 501 -6.06 17.19 9.04
C ALA A 501 -4.77 16.65 9.70
N ALA A 502 -3.62 17.34 9.52
CA ALA A 502 -2.34 16.92 10.08
C ALA A 502 -2.40 16.79 11.61
N ILE A 503 -1.67 15.81 12.15
CA ILE A 503 -1.58 15.56 13.59
C ILE A 503 -0.21 16.02 14.13
N PRO A 504 -0.04 16.22 15.45
CA PRO A 504 1.26 16.61 15.99
C PRO A 504 2.38 15.64 15.59
N ALA A 505 3.52 16.18 15.14
CA ALA A 505 4.67 15.44 14.63
C ALA A 505 4.42 14.60 13.36
N ASP A 506 3.36 14.91 12.61
CA ASP A 506 3.11 14.36 11.27
C ASP A 506 3.97 15.07 10.21
N ASP A 507 4.70 14.27 9.43
CA ASP A 507 5.55 14.69 8.32
C ASP A 507 4.90 14.39 6.96
N SER A 508 3.58 14.08 6.94
CA SER A 508 2.86 13.71 5.73
C SER A 508 2.91 14.82 4.68
N ASP A 509 3.12 14.45 3.42
CA ASP A 509 2.92 15.39 2.33
C ASP A 509 1.41 15.69 2.13
N PRO A 510 1.05 16.90 1.66
CA PRO A 510 -0.36 17.28 1.54
C PRO A 510 -1.09 16.44 0.50
N ALA A 511 -2.40 16.28 0.65
CA ALA A 511 -3.24 15.83 -0.46
C ALA A 511 -4.63 16.46 -0.41
N VAL A 512 -5.12 16.86 -1.59
CA VAL A 512 -6.43 17.50 -1.75
C VAL A 512 -7.27 16.81 -2.78
N VAL A 513 -8.59 16.91 -2.61
CA VAL A 513 -9.57 16.73 -3.69
C VAL A 513 -10.02 18.10 -4.18
N VAL A 514 -10.12 18.26 -5.49
CA VAL A 514 -10.62 19.45 -6.17
C VAL A 514 -11.88 19.10 -6.96
N LEU A 515 -12.95 19.87 -6.78
CA LEU A 515 -14.19 19.73 -7.53
C LEU A 515 -14.51 21.04 -8.27
N LEU A 516 -14.91 20.91 -9.53
CA LEU A 516 -15.46 21.98 -10.37
C LEU A 516 -16.98 21.76 -10.45
N GLU A 517 -17.77 22.66 -9.87
CA GLU A 517 -19.25 22.60 -9.86
C GLU A 517 -19.87 23.70 -10.71
#